data_AF-A0A5J5ER96-F1
#
_entry.id   AF-A0A5J5ER96-F1
#
_cell.length_a   1.000
_cell.length_b   1.000
_cell.length_c   1.000
_cell.angle_alpha   90.00
_cell.angle_beta   90.00
_cell.angle_gamma   90.00
#
_symmetry.space_group_name_H-M   'P 1'
#
loop_
_entity.id
_entity.type
_entity.pdbx_description
1 polymer ?
#
loop_
_entity_poly.entity_id
_entity_poly.type
_entity_poly.pdbx_seq_one_letter_code
_entity_poly.pdbx_strand_id
1 'polypeptide(L)'
;MRQVLDMSNLTHHNDIFHLQLVNWRFHALFNSQLYSIRVTGRHRGWLVTDGNVRAVERLLANNVLEVKKSYYQLTNGYSEATDILRDAFQHEDTAMCRALIAAGARYINTCINTNTLDCEFGRLVEDHVAFVKNIPTHWELKEMYDPIHTPWPVVTISKSLVRPNEPHFLFLWRSVLPW
;
A
#
# COMPACT_ATOMS: atom_id res chain seq x y z
N MET A 1 -7.45 1.56 47.59
CA MET A 1 -8.36 0.76 46.76
C MET A 1 -7.97 0.94 45.29
N ARG A 2 -7.40 -0.09 44.64
CA ARG A 2 -7.24 -0.09 43.18
C ARG A 2 -8.56 -0.59 42.60
N GLN A 3 -9.32 0.30 41.95
CA GLN A 3 -10.41 -0.15 41.09
C GLN A 3 -9.79 -0.93 39.93
N VAL A 4 -9.98 -2.24 39.95
CA VAL A 4 -9.77 -3.09 38.79
C VAL A 4 -10.93 -2.76 37.86
N LEU A 5 -10.65 -2.05 36.76
CA LEU A 5 -11.64 -1.82 35.71
C LEU A 5 -12.01 -3.19 35.13
N ASP A 6 -13.25 -3.59 35.36
CA ASP A 6 -13.86 -4.76 34.74
C ASP A 6 -14.05 -4.47 33.24
N MET A 7 -13.14 -5.01 32.43
CA MET A 7 -13.09 -4.77 30.98
C MET A 7 -14.02 -5.68 30.18
N SER A 8 -14.85 -6.49 30.85
CA SER A 8 -15.77 -7.45 30.21
C SER A 8 -16.88 -6.79 29.38
N ASN A 9 -17.14 -5.49 29.58
CA ASN A 9 -18.19 -4.73 28.87
C ASN A 9 -17.70 -3.90 27.66
N LEU A 10 -16.40 -3.89 27.35
CA LEU A 10 -15.85 -3.20 26.19
C LEU A 10 -15.76 -4.15 25.00
N THR A 11 -16.91 -4.56 24.47
CA THR A 11 -17.00 -5.52 23.36
C THR A 11 -16.93 -4.85 21.98
N HIS A 12 -17.13 -3.53 21.89
CA HIS A 12 -17.13 -2.80 20.63
C HIS A 12 -15.81 -2.07 20.38
N HIS A 13 -15.18 -2.36 19.23
CA HIS A 13 -13.94 -1.72 18.78
C HIS A 13 -14.00 -0.19 18.77
N ASN A 14 -15.17 0.40 18.52
CA ASN A 14 -15.36 1.86 18.51
C ASN A 14 -15.23 2.49 19.91
N ASP A 15 -15.74 1.84 20.96
CA ASP A 15 -15.67 2.38 22.33
C ASP A 15 -14.23 2.39 22.85
N ILE A 16 -13.46 1.34 22.50
CA ILE A 16 -12.03 1.25 22.79
C ILE A 16 -11.26 2.35 22.05
N PHE A 17 -11.60 2.62 20.79
CA PHE A 17 -10.96 3.66 19.98
C PHE A 17 -11.20 5.06 20.54
N HIS A 18 -12.45 5.37 20.93
CA HIS A 18 -12.79 6.65 21.56
C HIS A 18 -12.09 6.82 22.91
N LEU A 19 -12.05 5.80 23.76
CA LEU A 19 -11.38 5.87 25.07
C LEU A 19 -9.86 6.12 24.97
N GLN A 20 -9.22 5.59 23.93
CA GLN A 20 -7.80 5.87 23.65
C GLN A 20 -7.56 7.32 23.21
N LEU A 21 -8.48 7.90 22.44
CA LEU A 21 -8.38 9.28 21.95
C LEU A 21 -8.45 10.32 23.09
N VAL A 22 -9.29 10.09 24.11
CA VAL A 22 -9.47 11.04 25.23
C VAL A 22 -8.54 10.81 26.43
N ASN A 23 -7.82 9.68 26.50
CA ASN A 23 -6.98 9.38 27.66
C ASN A 23 -5.61 8.81 27.29
N TRP A 24 -4.57 9.63 27.44
CA TRP A 24 -3.19 9.27 27.12
C TRP A 24 -2.67 8.04 27.88
N ARG A 25 -3.18 7.75 29.09
CA ARG A 25 -2.80 6.56 29.86
C ARG A 25 -3.43 5.29 29.31
N PHE A 26 -4.68 5.37 28.85
CA PHE A 26 -5.32 4.27 28.12
C PHE A 26 -4.64 4.06 26.78
N HIS A 27 -4.31 5.15 26.06
CA HIS A 27 -3.54 5.07 24.84
C HIS A 27 -2.22 4.32 25.06
N ALA A 28 -1.45 4.63 26.12
CA ALA A 28 -0.20 3.95 26.42
C ALA A 28 -0.38 2.45 26.74
N LEU A 29 -1.42 2.07 27.48
CA LEU A 29 -1.71 0.67 27.82
C LEU A 29 -2.08 -0.14 26.58
N PHE A 30 -3.00 0.37 25.76
CA PHE A 30 -3.50 -0.35 24.60
C PHE A 30 -2.60 -0.21 23.37
N ASN A 31 -1.72 0.79 23.29
CA ASN A 31 -0.82 0.96 22.15
C ASN A 31 -0.02 -0.31 21.88
N SER A 32 0.61 -0.85 22.93
CA SER A 32 1.44 -2.04 22.81
C SER A 32 0.63 -3.24 22.30
N GLN A 33 -0.62 -3.38 22.77
CA GLN A 33 -1.54 -4.44 22.35
C GLN A 33 -2.04 -4.24 20.92
N LEU A 34 -2.34 -3.01 20.50
CA LEU A 34 -2.76 -2.70 19.13
C LEU A 34 -1.69 -3.10 18.12
N TYR A 35 -0.42 -2.78 18.40
CA TYR A 35 0.70 -3.19 17.55
C TYR A 35 1.12 -4.66 17.73
N SER A 36 0.33 -5.46 18.48
CA SER A 36 0.47 -6.93 18.57
C SER A 36 -0.61 -7.68 17.78
N ILE A 37 -1.62 -6.98 17.27
CA ILE A 37 -2.71 -7.55 16.47
C ILE A 37 -2.30 -7.57 15.00
N ARG A 38 -2.46 -8.73 14.35
CA ARG A 38 -2.17 -8.87 12.92
C ARG A 38 -3.07 -7.98 12.08
N VAL A 39 -2.46 -7.20 11.18
CA VAL A 39 -3.18 -6.33 10.26
C VAL A 39 -3.61 -7.14 9.02
N THR A 40 -4.92 -7.18 8.78
CA THR A 40 -5.53 -7.99 7.72
C THR A 40 -6.47 -7.17 6.83
N GLY A 41 -6.64 -7.63 5.59
CA GLY A 41 -7.63 -7.11 4.65
C GLY A 41 -7.50 -5.61 4.41
N ARG A 42 -8.65 -4.92 4.42
CA ARG A 42 -8.79 -3.49 4.10
C ARG A 42 -8.01 -2.56 5.02
N HIS A 43 -7.78 -2.95 6.27
CA HIS A 43 -7.00 -2.14 7.22
C HIS A 43 -5.57 -1.88 6.72
N ARG A 44 -5.04 -2.76 5.86
CA ARG A 44 -3.71 -2.58 5.25
C ARG A 44 -3.67 -1.38 4.31
N GLY A 45 -4.72 -1.19 3.51
CA GLY A 45 -4.84 -0.02 2.63
C GLY A 45 -4.98 1.27 3.44
N TRP A 46 -5.74 1.27 4.54
CA TRP A 46 -5.89 2.45 5.40
C TRP A 46 -4.57 2.92 6.02
N LEU A 47 -3.68 2.01 6.40
CA LEU A 47 -2.35 2.40 6.91
C LEU A 47 -1.55 3.24 5.91
N VAL A 48 -1.73 2.96 4.62
CA VAL A 48 -1.09 3.71 3.54
C VAL A 48 -1.81 5.02 3.29
N THR A 49 -3.15 4.98 3.17
CA THR A 49 -3.96 6.18 2.91
C THR A 49 -3.79 7.23 4.02
N ASP A 50 -3.62 6.81 5.27
CA ASP A 50 -3.40 7.71 6.40
C ASP A 50 -1.97 8.31 6.42
N GLY A 51 -1.05 7.83 5.56
CA GLY A 51 0.33 8.32 5.45
C GLY A 51 1.18 8.10 6.71
N ASN A 52 0.76 7.22 7.62
CA ASN A 52 1.39 7.08 8.93
C ASN A 52 2.55 6.07 8.89
N VAL A 53 3.68 6.48 8.30
CA VAL A 53 4.89 5.66 8.15
C VAL A 53 5.37 5.11 9.50
N ARG A 54 5.33 5.91 10.57
CA ARG A 54 5.76 5.47 11.92
C ARG A 54 4.91 4.34 12.48
N ALA A 55 3.60 4.35 12.21
CA ALA A 55 2.73 3.25 12.60
C ALA A 55 3.08 1.98 11.83
N VAL A 56 3.33 2.09 10.52
CA VAL A 56 3.78 0.97 9.69
C VAL A 56 5.11 0.39 10.18
N GLU A 57 6.12 1.22 10.43
CA GLU A 57 7.41 0.79 10.99
C GLU A 57 7.25 0.01 12.31
N ARG A 58 6.36 0.47 13.21
CA ARG A 58 6.08 -0.24 14.46
C ARG A 58 5.39 -1.59 14.22
N LEU A 59 4.44 -1.65 13.31
CA LEU A 59 3.76 -2.91 12.94
C LEU A 59 4.73 -3.91 12.29
N LEU A 60 5.68 -3.42 11.49
CA LEU A 60 6.75 -4.22 10.90
C LEU A 60 7.71 -4.74 11.96
N ALA A 61 8.17 -3.87 12.86
CA ALA A 61 9.07 -4.25 13.95
C ALA A 61 8.47 -5.33 14.88
N ASN A 62 7.15 -5.33 15.05
CA ASN A 62 6.44 -6.33 15.85
C ASN A 62 6.02 -7.59 15.04
N ASN A 63 6.38 -7.70 13.76
CA ASN A 63 6.01 -8.82 12.88
C ASN A 63 4.49 -9.05 12.74
N VAL A 64 3.68 -7.99 12.87
CA VAL A 64 2.22 -8.06 12.76
C VAL A 64 1.67 -7.54 11.43
N LEU A 65 2.55 -7.00 10.57
CA LEU A 65 2.23 -6.58 9.22
C LEU A 65 2.99 -7.43 8.19
N GLU A 66 2.28 -8.37 7.57
CA GLU A 66 2.84 -9.25 6.53
C GLU A 66 2.91 -8.55 5.17
N VAL A 67 3.97 -7.83 4.84
CA VAL A 67 4.04 -6.96 3.63
C VAL A 67 3.87 -7.69 2.29
N LYS A 68 4.15 -9.00 2.23
CA LYS A 68 4.06 -9.81 1.00
C LYS A 68 2.66 -10.30 0.66
N LYS A 69 1.71 -10.14 1.58
CA LYS A 69 0.36 -10.66 1.42
C LYS A 69 -0.50 -9.67 0.65
N SER A 70 -1.10 -10.14 -0.43
CA SER A 70 -2.12 -9.41 -1.16
C SER A 70 -3.44 -9.39 -0.40
N TYR A 71 -4.27 -8.40 -0.69
CA TYR A 71 -5.63 -8.27 -0.19
C TYR A 71 -6.54 -7.75 -1.30
N TYR A 72 -7.84 -7.98 -1.11
CA TYR A 72 -8.85 -7.49 -2.03
C TYR A 72 -9.39 -6.14 -1.57
N GLN A 73 -9.47 -5.20 -2.50
CA GLN A 73 -10.11 -3.90 -2.31
C GLN A 73 -11.29 -3.75 -3.26
N LEU A 74 -12.39 -3.21 -2.75
CA LEU A 74 -13.55 -2.86 -3.57
C LEU A 74 -13.37 -1.44 -4.13
N THR A 75 -13.33 -1.33 -5.45
CA THR A 75 -13.15 -0.07 -6.19
C THR A 75 -14.14 -0.01 -7.33
N ASN A 76 -15.05 0.98 -7.31
CA ASN A 76 -16.02 1.26 -8.40
C ASN A 76 -16.77 0.02 -8.94
N GLY A 77 -17.22 -0.86 -8.05
CA GLY A 77 -17.95 -2.09 -8.41
C GLY A 77 -17.07 -3.30 -8.75
N TYR A 78 -15.75 -3.17 -8.62
CA TYR A 78 -14.77 -4.24 -8.89
C TYR A 78 -14.03 -4.64 -7.62
N SER A 79 -13.62 -5.91 -7.57
CA SER A 79 -12.64 -6.37 -6.58
C SER A 79 -11.27 -6.37 -7.21
N GLU A 80 -10.36 -5.61 -6.63
CA GLU A 80 -8.97 -5.52 -7.06
C GLU A 80 -8.09 -6.32 -6.11
N ALA A 81 -7.24 -7.20 -6.64
CA ALA A 81 -6.16 -7.80 -5.87
C ALA A 81 -4.97 -6.84 -5.83
N THR A 82 -4.74 -6.23 -4.66
CA THR A 82 -3.65 -5.27 -4.42
C THR A 82 -2.73 -5.77 -3.30
N ASP A 83 -1.64 -5.05 -3.05
CA ASP A 83 -0.77 -5.22 -1.90
C ASP A 83 -0.40 -3.84 -1.34
N ILE A 84 0.16 -3.83 -0.13
CA ILE A 84 0.38 -2.59 0.61
C ILE A 84 1.43 -1.69 -0.07
N LEU A 85 2.37 -2.28 -0.81
CA LEU A 85 3.38 -1.52 -1.52
C LEU A 85 2.77 -0.85 -2.77
N ARG A 86 1.89 -1.54 -3.50
CA ARG A 86 1.13 -0.96 -4.61
C ARG A 86 0.29 0.23 -4.18
N ASP A 87 -0.39 0.15 -3.05
CA ASP A 87 -1.14 1.29 -2.53
C ASP A 87 -0.21 2.46 -2.19
N ALA A 88 0.97 2.19 -1.60
CA ALA A 88 1.95 3.23 -1.27
C ALA A 88 2.48 3.93 -2.54
N PHE A 89 2.66 3.17 -3.62
CA PHE A 89 3.00 3.71 -4.92
C PHE A 89 1.94 4.65 -5.46
N GLN A 90 0.66 4.31 -5.31
CA GLN A 90 -0.43 5.14 -5.79
C GLN A 90 -0.53 6.50 -5.11
N HIS A 91 -0.03 6.58 -3.89
CA HIS A 91 0.00 7.81 -3.12
C HIS A 91 1.35 8.54 -3.26
N GLU A 92 2.29 8.01 -4.05
CA GLU A 92 3.63 8.56 -4.25
C GLU A 92 4.40 8.79 -2.93
N ASP A 93 4.05 8.04 -1.88
CA ASP A 93 4.65 8.15 -0.54
C ASP A 93 5.99 7.42 -0.52
N THR A 94 7.04 8.18 -0.82
CA THR A 94 8.42 7.69 -0.91
C THR A 94 8.90 7.08 0.41
N ALA A 95 8.53 7.66 1.55
CA ALA A 95 8.95 7.17 2.86
C ALA A 95 8.27 5.84 3.20
N MET A 96 6.96 5.74 2.95
CA MET A 96 6.21 4.49 3.09
C MET A 96 6.77 3.39 2.18
N CYS A 97 7.04 3.71 0.91
CA CYS A 97 7.64 2.76 -0.03
C CYS A 97 8.97 2.22 0.50
N ARG A 98 9.89 3.10 0.92
CA ARG A 98 11.19 2.70 1.50
C ARG A 98 11.02 1.77 2.71
N ALA A 99 10.10 2.08 3.63
CA ALA A 99 9.86 1.25 4.82
C ALA A 99 9.35 -0.16 4.45
N LEU A 100 8.40 -0.24 3.53
CA LEU A 100 7.82 -1.51 3.08
C LEU A 100 8.83 -2.36 2.30
N ILE A 101 9.63 -1.73 1.45
CA ILE A 101 10.71 -2.35 0.70
C ILE A 101 11.78 -2.91 1.63
N ALA A 102 12.21 -2.14 2.64
CA ALA A 102 13.17 -2.59 3.65
C ALA A 102 12.65 -3.81 4.43
N ALA A 103 11.33 -3.93 4.61
CA ALA A 103 10.68 -5.10 5.18
C ALA A 103 10.49 -6.27 4.19
N GLY A 104 11.00 -6.16 2.97
CA GLY A 104 10.99 -7.20 1.96
C GLY A 104 9.70 -7.29 1.14
N ALA A 105 8.92 -6.20 1.06
CA ALA A 105 7.90 -6.06 0.04
C ALA A 105 8.54 -6.12 -1.35
N ARG A 106 7.87 -6.75 -2.32
CA ARG A 106 8.39 -6.91 -3.68
C ARG A 106 7.43 -6.31 -4.69
N TYR A 107 8.02 -5.85 -5.77
CA TYR A 107 7.34 -5.32 -6.93
C TYR A 107 6.89 -6.49 -7.80
N ILE A 108 5.61 -6.49 -8.17
CA ILE A 108 5.11 -7.38 -9.21
C ILE A 108 4.49 -6.50 -10.28
N ASN A 109 5.10 -6.52 -11.47
CA ASN A 109 4.62 -5.88 -12.70
C ASN A 109 4.59 -4.33 -12.69
N THR A 110 5.68 -3.69 -12.24
CA THR A 110 5.88 -2.24 -12.35
C THR A 110 6.85 -1.90 -13.48
N CYS A 111 6.46 -0.94 -14.32
CA CYS A 111 7.27 -0.41 -15.42
C CYS A 111 7.40 1.11 -15.29
N ILE A 112 8.57 1.64 -15.63
CA ILE A 112 8.83 3.10 -15.68
C ILE A 112 9.44 3.47 -17.03
N ASN A 113 9.28 4.72 -17.48
CA ASN A 113 10.07 5.24 -18.61
C ASN A 113 11.38 5.86 -18.12
N THR A 114 12.29 6.16 -19.05
CA THR A 114 13.62 6.69 -18.75
C THR A 114 13.56 8.04 -18.01
N ASN A 115 12.60 8.90 -18.36
CA ASN A 115 12.44 10.22 -17.72
C ASN A 115 12.07 10.11 -16.23
N THR A 116 11.51 8.99 -15.79
CA THR A 116 11.24 8.72 -14.38
C THR A 116 12.53 8.66 -13.56
N LEU A 117 13.68 8.32 -14.15
CA LEU A 117 14.95 8.23 -13.43
C LEU A 117 15.49 9.59 -12.95
N ASP A 118 14.96 10.69 -13.48
CA ASP A 118 15.35 12.04 -13.05
C ASP A 118 14.78 12.40 -11.67
N CYS A 119 13.71 11.72 -11.22
CA CYS A 119 13.09 11.96 -9.91
C CYS A 119 13.51 10.91 -8.86
N GLU A 120 13.47 11.30 -7.58
CA GLU A 120 13.84 10.41 -6.46
C GLU A 120 12.96 9.15 -6.41
N PHE A 121 11.66 9.32 -6.59
CA PHE A 121 10.71 8.22 -6.57
C PHE A 121 10.97 7.22 -7.69
N GLY A 122 11.32 7.69 -8.88
CA GLY A 122 11.64 6.82 -10.00
C GLY A 122 12.91 6.01 -9.82
N ARG A 123 13.96 6.60 -9.23
CA ARG A 123 15.18 5.86 -8.85
C ARG A 123 14.88 4.79 -7.80
N LEU A 124 14.08 5.13 -6.79
CA LEU A 124 13.63 4.15 -5.78
C LEU A 124 12.91 2.95 -6.42
N VAL A 125 12.06 3.23 -7.41
CA VAL A 125 11.31 2.22 -8.17
C VAL A 125 12.22 1.34 -9.01
N GLU A 126 13.19 1.92 -9.73
CA GLU A 126 14.20 1.20 -10.53
C GLU A 126 15.03 0.24 -9.69
N ASP A 127 15.61 0.75 -8.59
CA ASP A 127 16.56 0.02 -7.73
C ASP A 127 16.00 -1.30 -7.17
N HIS A 128 14.66 -1.42 -7.11
CA HIS A 128 13.99 -2.52 -6.44
C HIS A 128 13.12 -3.38 -7.35
N VAL A 129 13.46 -3.50 -8.63
CA VAL A 129 12.88 -4.48 -9.59
C VAL A 129 11.74 -3.92 -10.48
N ALA A 130 11.68 -2.61 -10.71
CA ALA A 130 10.90 -2.11 -11.84
C ALA A 130 11.65 -2.29 -13.16
N PHE A 131 10.92 -2.60 -14.23
CA PHE A 131 11.48 -2.63 -15.57
C PHE A 131 11.53 -1.22 -16.13
N VAL A 132 12.73 -0.69 -16.39
CA VAL A 132 12.88 0.50 -17.22
C VAL A 132 12.53 0.11 -18.63
N LYS A 133 11.42 0.64 -19.12
CA LYS A 133 10.91 0.33 -20.44
C LYS A 133 11.53 1.29 -21.44
N ASN A 134 12.42 0.75 -22.27
CA ASN A 134 13.16 1.49 -23.30
C ASN A 134 12.77 1.06 -24.73
N ILE A 135 11.92 0.04 -24.89
CA ILE A 135 11.49 -0.51 -26.18
C ILE A 135 9.96 -0.54 -26.23
N PRO A 136 9.33 -0.06 -27.33
CA PRO A 136 7.88 0.00 -27.44
C PRO A 136 7.21 -1.34 -27.14
N THR A 137 6.05 -1.30 -26.49
CA THR A 137 5.19 -2.46 -26.25
C THR A 137 4.89 -3.17 -27.56
N HIS A 138 5.02 -4.50 -27.56
CA HIS A 138 4.60 -5.31 -28.70
C HIS A 138 3.15 -4.97 -29.09
N TRP A 139 2.85 -4.92 -30.38
CA TRP A 139 1.59 -4.43 -30.95
C TRP A 139 0.34 -5.20 -30.50
N GLU A 140 0.51 -6.38 -29.90
CA GLU A 140 -0.58 -7.18 -29.30
C GLU A 140 -1.02 -6.65 -27.93
N LEU A 141 -0.26 -5.72 -27.35
CA LEU A 141 -0.55 -5.01 -26.11
C LEU A 141 -0.98 -3.56 -26.38
N LYS A 142 -1.59 -3.29 -27.53
CA LYS A 142 -2.00 -1.95 -28.01
C LYS A 142 -2.85 -1.12 -27.04
N GLU A 143 -3.50 -1.75 -26.06
CA GLU A 143 -4.25 -1.06 -25.01
C GLU A 143 -3.37 -0.61 -23.82
N MET A 144 -2.10 -1.05 -23.78
CA MET A 144 -1.09 -0.50 -22.90
C MET A 144 -0.58 0.81 -23.52
N TYR A 145 -1.08 1.96 -23.04
CA TYR A 145 -0.47 3.25 -23.36
C TYR A 145 1.01 3.20 -22.97
N ASP A 146 1.87 3.25 -23.98
CA ASP A 146 3.29 2.98 -23.80
C ASP A 146 3.97 4.15 -23.07
N PRO A 147 4.53 3.94 -21.86
CA PRO A 147 5.19 5.01 -21.13
C PRO A 147 6.41 5.57 -21.89
N ILE A 148 6.94 4.86 -22.89
CA ILE A 148 8.09 5.28 -23.70
C ILE A 148 7.86 6.55 -24.52
N HIS A 149 6.66 6.73 -25.08
CA HIS A 149 6.35 7.91 -25.90
C HIS A 149 5.93 9.12 -25.07
N THR A 150 5.92 8.98 -23.74
CA THR A 150 5.50 10.05 -22.86
C THR A 150 6.70 10.93 -22.50
N PRO A 151 6.66 12.25 -22.78
CA PRO A 151 7.75 13.14 -22.41
C PRO A 151 7.84 13.35 -20.89
N TRP A 152 6.77 13.08 -20.15
CA TRP A 152 6.71 13.13 -18.69
C TRP A 152 7.16 11.82 -18.04
N PRO A 153 7.64 11.85 -16.78
CA PRO A 153 8.01 10.70 -15.99
C PRO A 153 6.75 9.94 -15.65
N VAL A 154 6.72 8.67 -16.02
CA VAL A 154 5.57 7.81 -15.84
C VAL A 154 5.97 6.56 -15.08
N VAL A 155 5.15 6.23 -14.09
CA VAL A 155 5.13 4.92 -13.42
C VAL A 155 3.85 4.21 -13.84
N THR A 156 4.01 2.98 -14.28
CA THR A 156 2.90 2.10 -14.68
C THR A 156 2.92 0.84 -13.82
N ILE A 157 1.77 0.48 -13.25
CA ILE A 157 1.61 -0.70 -12.39
C ILE A 157 0.49 -1.56 -12.97
N SER A 158 0.77 -2.84 -13.22
CA SER A 158 -0.28 -3.79 -13.60
C SER A 158 -1.04 -4.29 -12.38
N LYS A 159 -2.37 -4.25 -12.48
CA LYS A 159 -3.32 -4.66 -11.45
C LYS A 159 -4.32 -5.64 -12.05
N SER A 160 -4.77 -6.58 -11.25
CA SER A 160 -5.77 -7.58 -11.65
C SER A 160 -7.13 -7.19 -11.07
N LEU A 161 -8.13 -7.02 -11.93
CA LEU A 161 -9.51 -6.79 -11.53
C LEU A 161 -10.33 -8.06 -11.69
N VAL A 162 -11.24 -8.24 -10.74
CA VAL A 162 -12.21 -9.31 -10.71
C VAL A 162 -13.60 -8.70 -10.58
N ARG A 163 -14.46 -9.04 -11.53
CA ARG A 163 -15.90 -8.77 -11.50
C ARG A 163 -16.64 -10.05 -11.14
N PRO A 164 -17.76 -9.98 -10.40
CA PRO A 164 -18.63 -11.13 -10.23
C PRO A 164 -19.05 -11.67 -11.60
N ASN A 165 -18.78 -12.95 -11.87
CA ASN A 165 -19.18 -13.66 -13.10
C ASN A 165 -18.51 -13.19 -14.41
N GLU A 166 -17.39 -12.46 -14.36
CA GLU A 166 -16.59 -12.13 -15.55
C GLU A 166 -15.16 -12.66 -15.41
N PRO A 167 -14.45 -12.91 -16.53
CA PRO A 167 -13.04 -13.29 -16.49
C PRO A 167 -12.20 -12.20 -15.83
N HIS A 168 -11.08 -12.61 -15.23
CA HIS A 168 -10.10 -11.67 -14.70
C HIS A 168 -9.53 -10.83 -15.85
N PHE A 169 -9.47 -9.52 -15.68
CA PHE A 169 -8.80 -8.65 -16.64
C PHE A 169 -7.69 -7.85 -15.96
N LEU A 170 -6.55 -7.78 -16.65
CA LEU A 170 -5.40 -7.00 -16.23
C LEU A 170 -5.60 -5.57 -16.71
N PHE A 171 -5.44 -4.60 -15.82
CA PHE A 171 -5.39 -3.19 -16.17
C PHE A 171 -4.05 -2.59 -15.76
N LEU A 172 -3.73 -1.45 -16.36
CA LEU A 172 -2.57 -0.67 -15.98
C LEU A 172 -3.03 0.60 -15.28
N TRP A 173 -2.54 0.79 -14.06
CA TRP A 173 -2.61 2.07 -13.39
C TRP A 173 -1.38 2.89 -13.76
N ARG A 174 -1.60 4.17 -14.10
CA ARG A 174 -0.58 5.09 -14.56
C ARG A 174 -0.55 6.30 -13.64
N SER A 175 0.63 6.65 -13.14
CA SER A 175 0.90 7.94 -12.51
C SER A 175 1.87 8.74 -13.37
N VAL A 176 1.59 10.03 -13.53
CA VAL A 176 2.55 11.01 -14.07
C VAL A 176 3.15 11.71 -12.87
N LEU A 177 4.46 11.59 -12.69
CA LEU A 177 5.13 12.17 -11.53
C LEU A 177 5.33 13.68 -11.73
N PRO A 178 5.29 14.49 -10.65
CA PRO A 178 5.59 15.91 -10.73
C PRO A 178 7.05 16.15 -11.15
N TRP A 179 7.26 17.21 -11.94
CA TRP A 179 8.56 17.73 -12.37
C TRP A 179 9.06 18.82 -11.44
#